data_AF-A0AAD7MCI7-F1
#
_entry.id   AF-A0AAD7MCI7-F1
#
_cell.length_a   1.000
_cell.length_b   1.000
_cell.length_c   1.000
_cell.angle_alpha   90.00
_cell.angle_beta   90.00
_cell.angle_gamma   90.00
#
_symmetry.space_group_name_H-M   'P 1'
#
loop_
_entity.id
_entity.type
_entity.pdbx_description
1 polymer ?
#
loop_
_entity_poly.entity_id
_entity_poly.type
_entity_poly.pdbx_seq_one_letter_code
_entity_poly.pdbx_strand_id
1 'polypeptide(L)'
;MKKALAARQAYQEIIRQVACDDGKKVSGVLKAIDDSTATTRKTSAWNAFQTKCRAEYNKKEMGLTNKEYRTFVSDKYKELFSGLSEDDAGDPAARAQCTEAVMAWYREKTSMILDKKKGNHGGHTMLTKVAEPFINMSTVTANAYDIKVCGFAIDTFSDNAIIWGGGGVFQAVYNTFEGQIKTKLNNVKAMFQVVQMQK
;
A
#
# COMPACT_ATOMS: atom_id res chain seq x y z
N MET A 1 -1.57 3.51 -30.80
CA MET A 1 -0.50 3.54 -29.76
C MET A 1 0.15 4.91 -29.58
N LYS A 2 0.82 5.51 -30.58
CA LYS A 2 1.48 6.83 -30.42
C LYS A 2 0.57 7.96 -29.94
N LYS A 3 -0.65 8.09 -30.50
CA LYS A 3 -1.64 9.09 -30.06
C LYS A 3 -2.10 8.90 -28.61
N ALA A 4 -2.22 7.66 -28.14
CA ALA A 4 -2.61 7.36 -26.75
C ALA A 4 -1.49 7.70 -25.74
N LEU A 5 -0.23 7.46 -26.11
CA LEU A 5 0.93 7.88 -25.32
C LEU A 5 1.03 9.41 -25.21
N ALA A 6 0.82 10.12 -26.32
CA ALA A 6 0.80 11.59 -26.33
C ALA A 6 -0.34 12.15 -25.45
N ALA A 7 -1.54 11.58 -25.54
CA ALA A 7 -2.67 11.97 -24.68
C ALA A 7 -2.36 11.76 -23.19
N ARG A 8 -1.74 10.61 -22.84
CA ARG A 8 -1.32 10.32 -21.46
C ARG A 8 -0.25 11.30 -20.96
N GLN A 9 0.70 11.70 -21.81
CA GLN A 9 1.73 12.68 -21.46
C GLN A 9 1.14 14.07 -21.22
N ALA A 10 0.26 14.53 -22.12
CA ALA A 10 -0.43 15.81 -21.96
C ALA A 10 -1.25 15.87 -20.67
N TYR A 11 -1.97 14.78 -20.37
CA TYR A 11 -2.69 14.65 -19.10
C TYR A 11 -1.76 14.73 -17.89
N GLN A 12 -0.64 14.00 -17.88
CA GLN A 12 0.32 14.08 -16.77
C GLN A 12 0.92 15.48 -16.59
N GLU A 13 1.13 16.21 -17.69
CA GLU A 13 1.66 17.57 -17.63
C GLU A 13 0.67 18.55 -17.00
N ILE A 14 -0.61 18.44 -17.37
CA ILE A 14 -1.69 19.23 -16.75
C ILE A 14 -1.75 18.98 -15.24
N ILE A 15 -1.69 17.72 -14.81
CA ILE A 15 -1.71 17.37 -13.38
C ILE A 15 -0.48 17.92 -12.63
N ARG A 16 0.70 17.92 -13.26
CA ARG A 16 1.91 18.53 -12.67
C ARG A 16 1.76 20.04 -12.51
N GLN A 17 1.20 20.70 -13.52
CA GLN A 17 0.99 22.15 -13.48
C GLN A 17 0.05 22.51 -12.33
N VAL A 18 -1.11 21.86 -12.22
CA VAL A 18 -2.05 22.06 -11.11
C VAL A 18 -1.40 21.81 -9.75
N ALA A 19 -0.59 20.76 -9.64
CA ALA A 19 0.14 20.48 -8.40
C ALA A 19 1.13 21.62 -8.05
N CYS A 20 1.80 22.19 -9.05
CA CYS A 20 2.73 23.30 -8.85
C CYS A 20 1.98 24.58 -8.44
N ASP A 21 0.91 24.91 -9.14
CA ASP A 21 0.12 26.14 -8.91
C ASP A 21 -0.48 26.15 -7.49
N ASP A 22 -0.94 24.99 -7.01
CA ASP A 22 -1.55 24.85 -5.69
C ASP A 22 -0.53 24.54 -4.57
N GLY A 23 0.77 24.42 -4.90
CA GLY A 23 1.80 24.01 -3.94
C GLY A 23 1.56 22.62 -3.34
N LYS A 24 0.88 21.73 -4.07
CA LYS A 24 0.54 20.36 -3.65
C LYS A 24 1.45 19.35 -4.31
N LYS A 25 1.46 18.12 -3.78
CA LYS A 25 2.07 16.99 -4.48
C LYS A 25 1.14 16.51 -5.58
N VAL A 26 1.70 16.09 -6.72
CA VAL A 26 0.96 15.41 -7.82
C VAL A 26 0.04 14.29 -7.30
N SER A 27 0.51 13.52 -6.31
CA SER A 27 -0.29 12.47 -5.69
C SER A 27 -1.55 13.00 -4.96
N GLY A 28 -1.50 14.22 -4.42
CA GLY A 28 -2.64 14.87 -3.80
C GLY A 28 -3.66 15.34 -4.83
N VAL A 29 -3.20 15.86 -5.97
CA VAL A 29 -4.08 16.25 -7.10
C VAL A 29 -4.76 15.03 -7.70
N LEU A 30 -3.99 13.96 -7.99
CA LEU A 30 -4.54 12.70 -8.49
C LEU A 30 -5.57 12.08 -7.52
N LYS A 31 -5.32 12.18 -6.21
CA LYS A 31 -6.28 11.72 -5.19
C LYS A 31 -7.56 12.57 -5.19
N ALA A 32 -7.44 13.88 -5.43
CA ALA A 32 -8.59 14.79 -5.47
C ALA A 32 -9.52 14.53 -6.67
N ILE A 33 -8.96 14.08 -7.80
CA ILE A 33 -9.73 13.74 -9.01
C ILE A 33 -10.04 12.25 -9.14
N ASP A 34 -9.80 11.48 -8.07
CA ASP A 34 -9.98 10.02 -8.01
C ASP A 34 -9.20 9.22 -9.08
N ASP A 35 -8.21 9.83 -9.74
CA ASP A 35 -7.23 9.17 -10.61
C ASP A 35 -5.99 8.74 -9.80
N SER A 36 -6.21 8.37 -8.55
CA SER A 36 -5.23 7.59 -7.81
C SER A 36 -5.34 6.14 -8.27
N THR A 37 -4.96 5.87 -9.52
CA THR A 37 -4.51 4.51 -9.84
C THR A 37 -3.37 4.25 -8.87
N ALA A 38 -3.62 3.36 -7.91
CA ALA A 38 -2.60 2.92 -6.98
C ALA A 38 -1.51 2.29 -7.86
N THR A 39 -0.52 3.09 -8.28
CA THR A 39 0.70 2.57 -8.83
C THR A 39 1.24 1.71 -7.71
N THR A 40 1.01 0.40 -7.82
CA THR A 40 1.75 -0.61 -7.10
C THR A 40 3.20 -0.37 -7.51
N ARG A 41 3.86 0.56 -6.80
CA ARG A 41 5.26 0.86 -7.01
C ARG A 41 5.96 -0.48 -6.91
N LYS A 42 6.51 -0.96 -8.02
CA LYS A 42 7.34 -2.16 -8.02
C LYS A 42 8.34 -2.01 -6.89
N THR A 43 8.40 -2.99 -5.99
CA THR A 43 9.36 -2.96 -4.89
C THR A 43 10.76 -2.85 -5.47
N SER A 44 11.45 -1.76 -5.15
CA SER A 44 12.85 -1.59 -5.54
C SER A 44 13.76 -2.45 -4.66
N ALA A 45 14.93 -2.81 -5.18
CA ALA A 45 15.98 -3.49 -4.41
C ALA A 45 16.31 -2.76 -3.10
N TRP A 46 16.32 -1.43 -3.13
CA TRP A 46 16.49 -0.60 -1.93
C TRP A 46 15.36 -0.80 -0.90
N ASN A 47 14.09 -0.78 -1.30
CA ASN A 47 12.97 -0.99 -0.38
C ASN A 47 12.99 -2.40 0.22
N ALA A 48 13.33 -3.41 -0.60
CA ALA A 48 13.51 -4.78 -0.16
C ALA A 48 14.65 -4.89 0.86
N PHE A 49 15.79 -4.25 0.58
CA PHE A 49 16.95 -4.22 1.47
C PHE A 49 16.66 -3.53 2.80
N GLN A 50 16.02 -2.37 2.79
CA GLN A 50 15.61 -1.69 4.02
C GLN A 50 14.72 -2.57 4.90
N THR A 51 13.87 -3.40 4.28
CA THR A 51 13.02 -4.35 5.01
C THR A 51 13.85 -5.48 5.61
N LYS A 52 14.79 -6.04 4.83
CA LYS A 52 15.74 -7.06 5.30
C LYS A 52 16.59 -6.57 6.46
N CYS A 53 17.22 -5.40 6.34
CA CYS A 53 18.02 -4.82 7.41
C CYS A 53 17.22 -4.57 8.68
N ARG A 54 15.94 -4.18 8.59
CA ARG A 54 15.10 -4.02 9.80
C ARG A 54 14.72 -5.34 10.45
N ALA A 55 14.68 -6.43 9.69
CA ALA A 55 14.41 -7.76 10.21
C ALA A 55 15.66 -8.36 10.89
N GLU A 56 16.85 -8.08 10.38
CA GLU A 56 18.12 -8.60 10.89
C GLU A 56 18.76 -7.70 11.97
N TYR A 57 18.58 -6.39 11.86
CA TYR A 57 19.24 -5.39 12.71
C TYR A 57 18.20 -4.49 13.37
N ASN A 58 17.81 -4.84 14.60
CA ASN A 58 16.87 -4.05 15.37
C ASN A 58 17.54 -2.77 15.90
N LYS A 59 17.10 -1.61 15.42
CA LYS A 59 17.62 -0.30 15.83
C LYS A 59 17.70 -0.13 17.35
N LYS A 60 16.68 -0.58 18.10
CA LYS A 60 16.63 -0.43 19.56
C LYS A 60 17.71 -1.25 20.25
N GLU A 61 17.93 -2.48 19.81
CA GLU A 61 18.94 -3.39 20.36
C GLU A 61 20.36 -2.88 20.06
N MET A 62 20.54 -2.24 18.91
CA MET A 62 21.82 -1.61 18.56
C MET A 62 22.07 -0.28 19.28
N GLY A 63 21.11 0.26 20.03
CA GLY A 63 21.24 1.55 20.71
C GLY A 63 21.41 2.76 19.78
N LEU A 64 21.11 2.62 18.47
CA LEU A 64 21.37 3.66 17.48
C LEU A 64 20.25 4.70 17.42
N THR A 65 20.63 5.96 17.20
CA THR A 65 19.69 7.01 16.84
C THR A 65 19.11 6.77 15.44
N ASN A 66 18.02 7.47 15.10
CA ASN A 66 17.43 7.38 13.76
C ASN A 66 18.39 7.79 12.64
N LYS A 67 19.28 8.76 12.90
CA LYS A 67 20.25 9.24 11.92
C LYS A 67 21.33 8.20 11.67
N GLU A 68 21.93 7.68 12.74
CA GLU A 68 22.97 6.64 12.66
C GLU A 68 22.44 5.36 12.03
N TYR A 69 21.22 4.95 12.38
CA TYR A 69 20.60 3.77 11.78
C TYR A 69 20.38 3.92 10.28
N ARG A 70 20.01 5.13 9.79
CA ARG A 70 19.89 5.39 8.35
C ARG A 70 21.24 5.30 7.64
N THR A 71 22.28 5.86 8.25
CA THR A 71 23.66 5.75 7.72
C THR A 71 24.12 4.30 7.67
N PHE A 72 23.94 3.56 8.76
CA PHE A 72 24.25 2.13 8.85
C PHE A 72 23.57 1.32 7.73
N VAL A 73 22.26 1.50 7.52
CA VAL A 73 21.52 0.82 6.45
C VAL A 73 22.03 1.23 5.07
N SER A 74 22.36 2.51 4.88
CA SER A 74 22.92 2.97 3.60
C SER A 74 24.28 2.36 3.30
N ASP A 75 25.16 2.24 4.30
CA ASP A 75 26.51 1.71 4.10
C ASP A 75 26.47 0.21 3.88
N LYS A 76 25.63 -0.53 4.64
CA LYS A 76 25.34 -1.94 4.39
C LYS A 76 24.80 -2.22 2.99
N TYR A 77 24.04 -1.30 2.42
CA TYR A 77 23.57 -1.44 1.05
C TYR A 77 24.68 -1.22 0.02
N LYS A 78 25.60 -0.28 0.28
CA LYS A 78 26.78 -0.07 -0.57
C LYS A 78 27.70 -1.29 -0.56
N GLU A 79 27.81 -1.97 0.58
CA GLU A 79 28.59 -3.22 0.69
C GLU A 79 28.10 -4.31 -0.28
N LEU A 80 26.83 -4.33 -0.69
CA LEU A 80 26.34 -5.29 -1.70
C LEU A 80 27.02 -5.11 -3.06
N PHE A 81 27.56 -3.93 -3.34
CA PHE A 81 28.18 -3.57 -4.61
C PHE A 81 29.71 -3.47 -4.51
N SER A 82 30.31 -3.73 -3.35
CA SER A 82 31.75 -3.54 -3.13
C SER A 82 32.64 -4.47 -3.96
N GLY A 83 32.09 -5.59 -4.44
CA GLY A 83 32.77 -6.54 -5.32
C GLY A 83 32.64 -6.24 -6.82
N LEU A 84 31.94 -5.16 -7.20
CA LEU A 84 31.82 -4.77 -8.60
C LEU A 84 33.05 -3.98 -9.06
N SER A 85 33.48 -4.21 -10.29
CA SER A 85 34.45 -3.34 -10.97
C SER A 85 33.85 -1.95 -11.22
N GLU A 86 34.68 -0.95 -11.52
CA GLU A 86 34.18 0.40 -11.85
C GLU A 86 33.24 0.39 -13.07
N ASP A 87 33.53 -0.48 -14.05
CA ASP A 87 32.70 -0.66 -15.25
C ASP A 87 31.34 -1.31 -14.89
N ASP A 88 31.35 -2.33 -14.03
CA ASP A 88 30.12 -3.03 -13.62
C ASP A 88 29.27 -2.22 -12.63
N ALA A 89 29.88 -1.27 -11.90
CA ALA A 89 29.17 -0.42 -10.95
C ALA A 89 28.11 0.48 -11.64
N GLY A 90 28.32 0.79 -12.91
CA GLY A 90 27.39 1.52 -13.77
C GLY A 90 26.36 0.63 -14.47
N ASP A 91 26.59 -0.68 -14.58
CA ASP A 91 25.70 -1.61 -15.28
C ASP A 91 24.47 -1.98 -14.42
N PRO A 92 23.24 -1.66 -14.88
CA PRO A 92 22.02 -2.07 -14.20
C PRO A 92 21.89 -3.58 -14.00
N ALA A 93 22.41 -4.40 -14.92
CA ALA A 93 22.30 -5.86 -14.83
C ALA A 93 23.24 -6.43 -13.74
N ALA A 94 24.50 -6.01 -13.71
CA ALA A 94 25.44 -6.36 -12.65
C ALA A 94 24.92 -5.96 -11.25
N ARG A 95 24.37 -4.74 -11.13
CA ARG A 95 23.74 -4.28 -9.87
C ARG A 95 22.50 -5.08 -9.49
N ALA A 96 21.71 -5.53 -10.47
CA ALA A 96 20.55 -6.38 -10.22
C ALA A 96 21.00 -7.73 -9.65
N GLN A 97 22.06 -8.34 -10.18
CA GLN A 97 22.62 -9.59 -9.66
C GLN A 97 23.05 -9.48 -8.19
N CYS A 98 23.76 -8.40 -7.82
CA CYS A 98 24.16 -8.14 -6.43
C CYS A 98 22.97 -8.06 -5.46
N THR A 99 21.80 -7.63 -5.95
CA THR A 99 20.59 -7.45 -5.14
C THR A 99 19.59 -8.60 -5.27
N GLU A 100 19.84 -9.59 -6.12
CA GLU A 100 18.90 -10.67 -6.39
C GLU A 100 18.65 -11.51 -5.14
N ALA A 101 19.69 -11.81 -4.34
CA ALA A 101 19.52 -12.53 -3.07
C ALA A 101 18.62 -11.76 -2.07
N VAL A 102 18.70 -10.43 -2.07
CA VAL A 102 17.84 -9.57 -1.23
C VAL A 102 16.40 -9.58 -1.75
N MET A 103 16.22 -9.53 -3.07
CA MET A 103 14.90 -9.57 -3.71
C MET A 103 14.24 -10.95 -3.55
N ALA A 104 14.99 -12.03 -3.67
CA ALA A 104 14.54 -13.40 -3.44
C ALA A 104 14.08 -13.57 -1.98
N TRP A 105 14.92 -13.16 -1.01
CA TRP A 105 14.55 -13.13 0.41
C TRP A 105 13.29 -12.29 0.64
N TYR A 106 13.20 -11.12 0.02
CA TYR A 106 12.03 -10.25 0.18
C TYR A 106 10.77 -10.91 -0.38
N ARG A 107 10.82 -11.56 -1.54
CA ARG A 107 9.67 -12.29 -2.11
C ARG A 107 9.24 -13.43 -1.20
N GLU A 108 10.19 -14.21 -0.70
CA GLU A 108 9.93 -15.33 0.22
C GLU A 108 9.34 -14.85 1.55
N LYS A 109 9.88 -13.77 2.13
CA LYS A 109 9.42 -13.23 3.42
C LYS A 109 8.24 -12.27 3.30
N THR A 110 7.87 -11.79 2.12
CA THR A 110 6.71 -10.90 1.95
C THR A 110 5.43 -11.60 2.34
N SER A 111 5.28 -12.90 2.07
CA SER A 111 4.16 -13.69 2.60
C SER A 111 4.14 -13.66 4.14
N MET A 112 5.26 -13.99 4.78
CA MET A 112 5.38 -13.97 6.25
C MET A 112 5.22 -12.57 6.87
N ILE A 113 5.68 -11.51 6.21
CA ILE A 113 5.55 -10.11 6.67
C ILE A 113 4.12 -9.62 6.50
N LEU A 114 3.43 -10.02 5.41
CA LEU A 114 2.00 -9.76 5.24
C LEU A 114 1.21 -10.51 6.33
N ASP A 115 1.54 -11.76 6.61
CA ASP A 115 0.87 -12.56 7.63
C ASP A 115 1.14 -12.02 9.06
N LYS A 116 2.37 -11.58 9.35
CA LYS A 116 2.71 -10.92 10.63
C LYS A 116 2.06 -9.54 10.78
N LYS A 117 1.90 -8.78 9.68
CA LYS A 117 1.16 -7.50 9.67
C LYS A 117 -0.35 -7.69 9.80
N LYS A 118 -0.92 -8.77 9.26
CA LYS A 118 -2.30 -9.17 9.50
C LYS A 118 -2.49 -9.46 11.00
N GLY A 119 -1.57 -10.18 11.64
CA GLY A 119 -1.65 -10.51 13.08
C GLY A 119 -1.49 -9.33 14.06
N ASN A 120 -0.66 -8.32 13.75
CA ASN A 120 -0.34 -7.23 14.70
C ASN A 120 -1.07 -5.91 14.38
N HIS A 121 -2.40 -5.85 14.50
CA HIS A 121 -3.23 -4.62 14.32
C HIS A 121 -3.12 -3.92 12.95
N GLY A 122 -2.30 -4.45 12.02
CA GLY A 122 -2.14 -3.94 10.66
C GLY A 122 -3.24 -4.38 9.70
N GLY A 123 -4.04 -5.37 10.08
CA GLY A 123 -5.22 -5.84 9.34
C GLY A 123 -6.19 -4.70 9.03
N HIS A 124 -6.57 -3.90 10.05
CA HIS A 124 -7.46 -2.76 9.84
C HIS A 124 -6.84 -1.69 8.91
N THR A 125 -5.56 -1.35 9.07
CA THR A 125 -4.90 -0.36 8.20
C THR A 125 -4.80 -0.85 6.75
N MET A 126 -4.55 -2.14 6.54
CA MET A 126 -4.54 -2.74 5.20
C MET A 126 -5.95 -2.78 4.60
N LEU A 127 -6.95 -3.18 5.38
CA LEU A 127 -8.35 -3.15 4.98
C LEU A 127 -8.77 -1.73 4.56
N THR A 128 -8.45 -0.70 5.35
CA THR A 128 -8.77 0.69 5.00
C THR A 128 -8.14 1.11 3.67
N LYS A 129 -6.89 0.72 3.39
CA LYS A 129 -6.25 0.98 2.08
C LYS A 129 -6.94 0.26 0.92
N VAL A 130 -7.44 -0.95 1.16
CA VAL A 130 -8.21 -1.71 0.16
C VAL A 130 -9.57 -1.05 -0.08
N ALA A 131 -10.21 -0.53 0.96
CA ALA A 131 -11.52 0.13 0.86
C ALA A 131 -11.46 1.57 0.30
N GLU A 132 -10.32 2.25 0.40
CA GLU A 132 -10.17 3.67 0.03
C GLU A 132 -10.66 3.99 -1.40
N PRO A 133 -10.33 3.23 -2.46
CA PRO A 133 -10.89 3.47 -3.79
C PRO A 133 -12.42 3.32 -3.85
N PHE A 134 -13.00 2.39 -3.08
CA PHE A 134 -14.45 2.17 -3.05
C PHE A 134 -15.18 3.28 -2.27
N ILE A 135 -14.54 3.84 -1.23
CA ILE A 135 -15.04 5.02 -0.50
C ILE A 135 -15.14 6.22 -1.44
N ASN A 136 -14.10 6.46 -2.25
CA ASN A 136 -14.11 7.57 -3.20
C ASN A 136 -15.22 7.39 -4.24
N MET A 137 -15.27 6.23 -4.88
CA MET A 137 -16.28 5.93 -5.89
C MET A 137 -17.71 6.01 -5.34
N SER A 138 -17.94 5.51 -4.12
CA SER A 138 -19.25 5.62 -3.46
C SER A 138 -19.63 7.06 -3.14
N THR A 139 -18.66 7.90 -2.75
CA THR A 139 -18.87 9.33 -2.50
C THR A 139 -19.22 10.07 -3.78
N VAL A 140 -18.50 9.80 -4.88
CA VAL A 140 -18.79 10.38 -6.20
C VAL A 140 -20.19 9.99 -6.66
N THR A 141 -20.55 8.71 -6.54
CA THR A 141 -21.86 8.20 -6.95
C THR A 141 -22.98 8.86 -6.14
N ALA A 142 -22.80 8.99 -4.82
CA ALA A 142 -23.77 9.64 -3.95
C ALA A 142 -23.95 11.13 -4.28
N ASN A 143 -22.89 11.83 -4.67
CA ASN A 143 -22.95 13.25 -5.00
C ASN A 143 -23.52 13.50 -6.41
N ALA A 144 -23.20 12.64 -7.38
CA ALA A 144 -23.58 12.84 -8.78
C ALA A 144 -24.99 12.32 -9.10
N TYR A 145 -25.43 11.25 -8.44
CA TYR A 145 -26.65 10.52 -8.82
C TYR A 145 -27.62 10.30 -7.65
N ASP A 146 -27.30 10.80 -6.45
CA ASP A 146 -28.01 10.51 -5.20
C ASP A 146 -28.10 9.01 -4.82
N ILE A 147 -27.36 8.14 -5.52
CA ILE A 147 -27.31 6.70 -5.25
C ILE A 147 -26.35 6.43 -4.08
N LYS A 148 -26.82 5.73 -3.05
CA LYS A 148 -25.99 5.34 -1.90
C LYS A 148 -25.33 3.99 -2.15
N VAL A 149 -24.01 3.99 -2.26
CA VAL A 149 -23.20 2.78 -2.41
C VAL A 149 -22.43 2.53 -1.13
N CYS A 150 -22.52 1.30 -0.61
CA CYS A 150 -21.76 0.83 0.53
C CYS A 150 -21.28 -0.60 0.29
N GLY A 151 -20.26 -1.02 1.03
CA GLY A 151 -19.67 -2.35 0.91
C GLY A 151 -18.82 -2.70 2.12
N PHE A 152 -18.24 -3.89 2.12
CA PHE A 152 -17.42 -4.37 3.23
C PHE A 152 -16.24 -5.22 2.76
N ALA A 153 -15.17 -5.24 3.56
CA ALA A 153 -14.00 -6.08 3.34
C ALA A 153 -13.72 -6.84 4.63
N ILE A 154 -13.49 -8.13 4.46
CA ILE A 154 -13.26 -9.07 5.56
C ILE A 154 -11.85 -9.63 5.37
N ASP A 155 -11.01 -9.45 6.38
CA ASP A 155 -9.75 -10.17 6.49
C ASP A 155 -10.02 -11.49 7.22
N THR A 156 -10.04 -12.57 6.45
CA THR A 156 -10.30 -13.91 6.97
C THR A 156 -9.17 -14.46 7.84
N PHE A 157 -7.99 -13.82 7.86
CA PHE A 157 -6.85 -14.25 8.67
C PHE A 157 -6.77 -13.54 10.02
N SER A 158 -7.08 -12.23 10.08
CA SER A 158 -6.88 -11.40 11.28
C SER A 158 -8.17 -11.06 12.03
N ASP A 159 -9.26 -11.71 11.69
CA ASP A 159 -10.58 -11.52 12.32
C ASP A 159 -11.15 -10.09 12.15
N ASN A 160 -10.55 -9.26 11.31
CA ASN A 160 -10.95 -7.87 11.07
C ASN A 160 -11.95 -7.76 9.93
N ALA A 161 -12.93 -6.86 10.08
CA ALA A 161 -13.81 -6.45 9.00
C ALA A 161 -14.01 -4.94 9.04
N ILE A 162 -14.15 -4.34 7.86
CA ILE A 162 -14.54 -2.94 7.72
C ILE A 162 -15.76 -2.84 6.82
N ILE A 163 -16.57 -1.82 7.07
CA ILE A 163 -17.62 -1.37 6.16
C ILE A 163 -17.27 0.03 5.68
N TRP A 164 -17.65 0.33 4.46
CA TRP A 164 -17.49 1.65 3.87
C TRP A 164 -18.76 2.08 3.14
N GLY A 165 -18.85 3.37 2.91
CA GLY A 165 -19.84 4.00 2.07
C GLY A 165 -19.56 5.50 1.95
N GLY A 166 -20.19 6.11 0.97
CA GLY A 166 -19.98 7.52 0.62
C GLY A 166 -21.04 8.46 1.20
N GLY A 167 -20.62 9.67 1.56
CA GLY A 167 -21.50 10.78 1.93
C GLY A 167 -22.03 10.78 3.37
N GLY A 168 -22.62 11.90 3.78
CA GLY A 168 -23.07 12.12 5.17
C GLY A 168 -24.19 11.19 5.63
N VAL A 169 -25.06 10.74 4.71
CA VAL A 169 -26.16 9.80 5.01
C VAL A 169 -25.62 8.43 5.43
N PHE A 170 -24.58 7.92 4.77
CA PHE A 170 -23.96 6.67 5.17
C PHE A 170 -23.39 6.76 6.59
N GLN A 171 -22.72 7.87 6.93
CA GLN A 171 -22.18 8.07 8.26
C GLN A 171 -23.28 8.12 9.33
N ALA A 172 -24.42 8.75 9.03
CA ALA A 172 -25.58 8.77 9.91
C ALA A 172 -26.14 7.35 10.12
N VAL A 173 -26.35 6.58 9.04
CA VAL A 173 -26.83 5.19 9.12
C VAL A 173 -25.87 4.32 9.92
N TYR A 174 -24.55 4.44 9.67
CA TYR A 174 -23.55 3.67 10.40
C TYR A 174 -23.60 3.97 11.90
N ASN A 175 -23.67 5.25 12.27
CA ASN A 175 -23.71 5.65 13.69
C ASN A 175 -25.02 5.23 14.37
N THR A 176 -26.17 5.34 13.68
CA THR A 176 -27.48 4.98 14.24
C THR A 176 -27.65 3.47 14.39
N PHE A 177 -27.13 2.67 13.45
CA PHE A 177 -27.36 1.23 13.38
C PHE A 177 -26.07 0.40 13.57
N GLU A 178 -25.07 0.96 14.23
CA GLU A 178 -23.72 0.39 14.35
C GLU A 178 -23.75 -1.07 14.83
N GLY A 179 -24.52 -1.37 15.88
CA GLY A 179 -24.64 -2.71 16.44
C GLY A 179 -25.16 -3.73 15.43
N GLN A 180 -26.23 -3.39 14.70
CA GLN A 180 -26.81 -4.29 13.69
C GLN A 180 -25.86 -4.52 12.52
N ILE A 181 -25.15 -3.48 12.09
CA ILE A 181 -24.16 -3.55 11.01
C ILE A 181 -23.01 -4.46 11.43
N LYS A 182 -22.47 -4.29 12.65
CA LYS A 182 -21.41 -5.15 13.19
C LYS A 182 -21.83 -6.61 13.28
N THR A 183 -23.06 -6.89 13.74
CA THR A 183 -23.60 -8.27 13.77
C THR A 183 -23.65 -8.87 12.37
N LYS A 184 -24.15 -8.14 11.37
CA LYS A 184 -24.18 -8.63 9.98
C LYS A 184 -22.78 -8.91 9.44
N LEU A 185 -21.81 -8.01 9.68
CA LEU A 185 -20.42 -8.21 9.27
C LEU A 185 -19.81 -9.46 9.90
N ASN A 186 -20.04 -9.68 11.20
CA ASN A 186 -19.56 -10.86 11.91
C ASN A 186 -20.17 -12.15 11.35
N ASN A 187 -21.47 -12.14 11.01
CA ASN A 187 -22.11 -13.31 10.40
C ASN A 187 -21.52 -13.64 9.03
N VAL A 188 -21.36 -12.64 8.15
CA VAL A 188 -20.75 -12.86 6.82
C VAL A 188 -19.32 -13.35 6.97
N LYS A 189 -18.56 -12.81 7.92
CA LYS A 189 -17.21 -13.26 8.23
C LYS A 189 -17.16 -14.71 8.69
N ALA A 190 -18.07 -15.13 9.57
CA ALA A 190 -18.17 -16.52 10.00
C ALA A 190 -18.45 -17.45 8.81
N MET A 191 -19.28 -17.03 7.84
CA MET A 191 -19.52 -17.80 6.62
C MET A 191 -18.24 -18.02 5.80
N PHE A 192 -17.39 -16.99 5.66
CA PHE A 192 -16.10 -17.14 4.97
C PHE A 192 -15.17 -18.13 5.68
N GLN A 193 -15.12 -18.09 7.01
CA GLN A 193 -14.29 -19.01 7.81
C GLN A 193 -14.75 -20.47 7.66
N VAL A 194 -16.06 -20.72 7.71
CA VAL A 194 -16.63 -22.07 7.52
C VAL A 194 -16.26 -22.65 6.15
N VAL A 195 -16.40 -21.85 5.08
CA VAL A 195 -16.05 -22.31 3.72
C VAL A 195 -14.54 -22.54 3.57
N GLN A 196 -13.70 -21.78 4.27
CA GLN A 196 -12.24 -21.98 4.25
C GLN A 196 -11.81 -23.27 4.97
N MET A 197 -12.47 -23.65 6.07
CA MET A 197 -12.17 -24.89 6.80
C MET A 197 -12.54 -26.17 6.04
N GLN A 198 -13.35 -26.07 4.98
CA GLN A 198 -13.77 -27.20 4.15
C GLN A 198 -12.79 -27.50 2.99
N LYS A 199 -11.74 -26.69 2.84
CA LYS A 199 -10.69 -26.85 1.82
C LYS A 199 -9.41 -27.38 2.45
#